data_AF-A0A3M7DKQ6-F1
#
_entry.id   AF-A0A3M7DKQ6-F1
#
_cell.length_a   1.000
_cell.length_b   1.000
_cell.length_c   1.000
_cell.angle_alpha   90.00
_cell.angle_beta   90.00
_cell.angle_gamma   90.00
#
_symmetry.space_group_name_H-M   'P 1'
#
loop_
_entity.id
_entity.type
_entity.pdbx_description
1 polymer ?
#
loop_
_entity_poly.entity_id
_entity_poly.type
_entity_poly.pdbx_seq_one_letter_code
_entity_poly.pdbx_strand_id
1 'polypeptide(L)'
;MGKNQGQKSASARDLEAVQHMLGLQPNTTSPKGSPTPIKDPIFVCIDCEAFEHNQSKITEIGVAVLDTRETSHLNSSSPLPAWFEKIKYAHYRPVEYARLRNKTFIQGCPEQFNFGPSTWVKLADMRRILCNIFADPTQLDRAADFSIPTTNTTSSPDQPQTDRRNIIFVAHGAGNDTTYLRHLSFDLSQQAQSTAAGSRIAQTLDTQKLSGSTKKSPLSLHRLCLCLHLEPKNLHNAGNDAGYTLQALIALAVNETHNPGEFAREVREGEFAVGRRLPPVRFEKEWKAPVVWAGSTREGGIGGTTVPRGGVGRVGDEGGGEGSVKPTMMTTKPEMSQNPAQRQERGWERARRETSSAPAPIVAENRAGGTSKRKRKREGLRDDAEDG
;
A
#
# COMPACT_ATOMS: atom_id res chain seq x y z
N MET A 1 -5.41 -37.19 -29.03
CA MET A 1 -6.41 -36.58 -28.14
C MET A 1 -5.82 -35.32 -27.54
N GLY A 2 -6.12 -34.15 -28.12
CA GLY A 2 -5.68 -32.86 -27.56
C GLY A 2 -6.43 -32.60 -26.26
N LYS A 3 -5.70 -32.49 -25.15
CA LYS A 3 -6.29 -31.99 -23.90
C LYS A 3 -6.66 -30.53 -24.16
N ASN A 4 -7.95 -30.22 -24.21
CA ASN A 4 -8.43 -28.85 -24.15
C ASN A 4 -7.83 -28.20 -22.90
N GLN A 5 -6.84 -27.33 -23.07
CA GLN A 5 -6.40 -26.44 -21.99
C GLN A 5 -7.61 -25.55 -21.67
N GLY A 6 -8.25 -25.82 -20.52
CA GLY A 6 -9.38 -25.04 -20.05
C GLY A 6 -9.02 -23.56 -19.98
N GLN A 7 -9.98 -22.69 -20.29
CA GLN A 7 -9.81 -21.24 -20.21
C GLN A 7 -9.37 -20.85 -18.79
N LYS A 8 -8.25 -20.12 -18.68
CA LYS A 8 -7.74 -19.64 -17.39
C LYS A 8 -8.79 -18.80 -16.66
N SER A 9 -8.83 -18.91 -15.33
CA SER A 9 -9.73 -18.11 -14.49
C SER A 9 -9.51 -16.60 -14.75
N ALA A 10 -10.51 -15.77 -14.47
CA ALA A 10 -10.37 -14.31 -14.62
C ALA A 10 -9.19 -13.76 -13.80
N SER A 11 -9.02 -14.24 -12.55
CA SER A 11 -7.89 -13.83 -11.70
C SER A 11 -6.52 -14.20 -12.27
N ALA A 12 -6.38 -15.38 -12.89
CA ALA A 12 -5.13 -15.78 -13.52
C ALA A 12 -4.82 -14.92 -14.76
N ARG A 13 -5.84 -14.58 -15.55
CA ARG A 13 -5.69 -13.67 -16.71
C ARG A 13 -5.30 -12.25 -16.28
N ASP A 14 -5.93 -11.74 -15.23
CA ASP A 14 -5.60 -10.41 -14.69
C ASP A 14 -4.19 -10.38 -14.11
N LEU A 15 -3.75 -11.44 -13.42
CA LEU A 15 -2.39 -11.55 -12.90
C LEU A 15 -1.35 -11.61 -14.03
N GLU A 16 -1.61 -12.36 -15.09
CA GLU A 16 -0.75 -12.37 -16.30
C GLU A 16 -0.68 -11.00 -16.96
N ALA A 17 -1.80 -10.27 -17.01
CA ALA A 17 -1.81 -8.90 -17.51
C ALA A 17 -0.94 -7.98 -16.63
N VAL A 18 -1.01 -8.12 -15.30
CA VAL A 18 -0.14 -7.37 -14.37
C VAL A 18 1.33 -7.70 -14.60
N GLN A 19 1.67 -8.98 -14.74
CA GLN A 19 3.05 -9.41 -15.02
C GLN A 19 3.57 -8.75 -16.31
N HIS A 20 2.80 -8.79 -17.39
CA HIS A 20 3.16 -8.10 -18.63
C HIS A 20 3.28 -6.58 -18.47
N MET A 21 2.36 -5.93 -17.75
CA MET A 21 2.39 -4.49 -17.49
C MET A 21 3.64 -4.07 -16.69
N LEU A 22 4.13 -4.94 -15.81
CA LEU A 22 5.36 -4.75 -15.03
C LEU A 22 6.64 -5.15 -15.80
N GLY A 23 6.53 -5.55 -17.06
CA GLY A 23 7.68 -6.00 -17.87
C GLY A 23 8.22 -7.38 -17.47
N LEU A 24 7.48 -8.13 -16.64
CA LEU A 24 7.81 -9.50 -16.28
C LEU A 24 7.41 -10.43 -17.44
N GLN A 25 8.21 -11.46 -17.67
CA GLN A 25 7.88 -12.51 -18.64
C GLN A 25 6.92 -13.49 -17.95
N PRO A 26 5.61 -13.51 -18.28
CA PRO A 26 4.73 -14.51 -17.69
C PRO A 26 5.11 -15.89 -18.20
N ASN A 27 4.86 -16.92 -17.40
CA ASN A 27 5.04 -18.30 -17.84
C ASN A 27 4.04 -18.64 -18.97
N THR A 28 4.49 -18.48 -20.21
CA THR A 28 3.65 -18.67 -21.39
C THR A 28 3.76 -20.10 -21.93
N THR A 29 2.80 -20.92 -21.53
CA THR A 29 1.96 -21.58 -22.55
C THR A 29 0.72 -20.70 -22.71
N SER A 30 0.83 -19.61 -23.49
CA SER A 30 -0.32 -18.73 -23.75
C SER A 30 -1.15 -19.27 -24.91
N PRO A 31 -2.43 -19.63 -24.71
CA PRO A 31 -3.36 -19.86 -25.81
C PRO A 31 -3.88 -18.51 -26.35
N LYS A 32 -4.41 -18.53 -27.58
CA LYS A 32 -5.12 -17.39 -28.20
C LYS A 32 -6.19 -16.83 -27.23
N GLY A 33 -6.04 -15.57 -26.80
CA GLY A 33 -7.06 -14.86 -26.02
C GLY A 33 -6.59 -14.13 -24.75
N SER A 34 -5.29 -14.02 -24.47
CA SER A 34 -4.81 -13.14 -23.39
C SER A 34 -5.10 -11.67 -23.76
N PRO A 35 -5.57 -10.83 -22.81
CA PRO A 35 -5.74 -9.40 -23.05
C PRO A 35 -4.41 -8.80 -23.54
N THR A 36 -4.46 -7.93 -24.55
CA THR A 36 -3.29 -7.15 -24.95
C THR A 36 -2.82 -6.32 -23.75
N PRO A 37 -1.57 -6.49 -23.29
CA PRO A 37 -1.08 -5.73 -22.14
C PRO A 37 -1.13 -4.24 -22.41
N ILE A 38 -1.59 -3.49 -21.41
CA ILE A 38 -1.55 -2.03 -21.46
C ILE A 38 -0.07 -1.63 -21.38
N LYS A 39 0.40 -0.84 -22.36
CA LYS A 39 1.78 -0.36 -22.41
C LYS A 39 1.98 0.80 -21.43
N ASP A 40 3.11 0.77 -20.71
CA ASP A 40 3.58 1.77 -19.74
C ASP A 40 2.48 2.32 -18.80
N PRO A 41 1.64 1.49 -18.16
CA PRO A 41 0.58 2.01 -17.31
C PRO A 41 1.13 2.68 -16.05
N ILE A 42 0.28 3.45 -15.39
CA ILE A 42 0.51 3.94 -14.04
C ILE A 42 -0.45 3.22 -13.10
N PHE A 43 0.06 2.49 -12.12
CA PHE A 43 -0.77 1.93 -11.06
C PHE A 43 -1.10 3.00 -10.04
N VAL A 44 -2.37 3.15 -9.70
CA VAL A 44 -2.86 4.08 -8.67
C VAL A 44 -3.73 3.29 -7.70
N CYS A 45 -3.25 3.11 -6.48
CA CYS A 45 -3.99 2.51 -5.38
C CYS A 45 -4.57 3.59 -4.49
N ILE A 46 -5.85 3.46 -4.13
CA ILE A 46 -6.48 4.29 -3.11
C ILE A 46 -7.12 3.38 -2.07
N ASP A 47 -6.94 3.77 -0.81
CA ASP A 47 -7.65 3.22 0.33
C ASP A 47 -8.23 4.39 1.14
N CYS A 48 -9.39 4.20 1.74
CA CYS A 48 -10.11 5.23 2.49
C CYS A 48 -10.57 4.68 3.84
N GLU A 49 -10.24 5.41 4.91
CA GLU A 49 -10.82 5.14 6.23
C GLU A 49 -12.00 6.07 6.49
N ALA A 50 -13.05 5.51 7.09
CA ALA A 50 -14.24 6.24 7.45
C ALA A 50 -14.54 6.06 8.95
N PHE A 51 -15.23 7.04 9.54
CA PHE A 51 -15.55 6.98 10.95
C PHE A 51 -16.55 5.84 11.25
N GLU A 52 -16.21 4.98 12.20
CA GLU A 52 -16.94 3.75 12.47
C GLU A 52 -18.41 3.96 12.87
N HIS A 53 -18.73 5.10 13.48
CA HIS A 53 -20.10 5.48 13.85
C HIS A 53 -20.81 6.33 12.79
N ASN A 54 -20.13 6.75 11.72
CA ASN A 54 -20.73 7.43 10.58
C ASN A 54 -19.87 7.28 9.32
N GLN A 55 -20.24 6.33 8.47
CA GLN A 55 -19.53 5.97 7.23
C GLN A 55 -19.60 7.06 6.14
N SER A 56 -20.35 8.15 6.34
CA SER A 56 -20.30 9.32 5.46
C SER A 56 -19.12 10.24 5.77
N LYS A 57 -18.42 10.04 6.89
CA LYS A 57 -17.29 10.87 7.32
C LYS A 57 -15.97 10.16 7.01
N ILE A 58 -15.42 10.46 5.84
CA ILE A 58 -14.14 9.91 5.39
C ILE A 58 -13.00 10.60 6.12
N THR A 59 -12.31 9.90 7.03
CA THR A 59 -11.32 10.44 7.95
C THR A 59 -9.90 10.44 7.40
N GLU A 60 -9.61 9.58 6.42
CA GLU A 60 -8.29 9.46 5.80
C GLU A 60 -8.43 9.02 4.34
N ILE A 61 -7.52 9.49 3.47
CA ILE A 61 -7.34 8.98 2.12
C ILE A 61 -5.87 8.61 1.95
N GLY A 62 -5.60 7.35 1.67
CA GLY A 62 -4.29 6.86 1.29
C GLY A 62 -4.16 6.72 -0.21
N VAL A 63 -2.98 7.03 -0.73
CA VAL A 63 -2.67 6.90 -2.16
C VAL A 63 -1.29 6.29 -2.32
N ALA A 64 -1.18 5.28 -3.18
CA ALA A 64 0.11 4.76 -3.62
C ALA A 64 0.15 4.72 -5.15
N VAL A 65 1.24 5.20 -5.73
CA VAL A 65 1.40 5.32 -7.19
C VAL A 65 2.69 4.64 -7.63
N LEU A 66 2.60 3.79 -8.65
CA LEU A 66 3.75 3.23 -9.35
C LEU A 66 3.69 3.59 -10.83
N ASP A 67 4.69 4.33 -11.29
CA ASP A 67 4.95 4.52 -12.71
C ASP A 67 5.81 3.35 -13.23
N THR A 68 5.27 2.54 -14.14
CA THR A 68 5.98 1.37 -14.68
C THR A 68 7.25 1.73 -15.47
N ARG A 69 7.39 2.98 -15.94
CA ARG A 69 8.62 3.46 -16.58
C ARG A 69 9.78 3.56 -15.58
N GLU A 70 9.49 3.81 -14.31
CA GLU A 70 10.50 3.84 -13.25
C GLU A 70 11.00 2.43 -12.87
N THR A 71 10.33 1.38 -13.33
CA THR A 71 10.68 -0.04 -13.06
C THR A 71 11.10 -0.82 -14.29
N SER A 72 11.26 -0.20 -15.47
CA SER A 72 11.55 -0.90 -16.72
C SER A 72 12.87 -1.68 -16.74
N HIS A 73 13.78 -1.37 -15.80
CA HIS A 73 15.06 -2.04 -15.62
C HIS A 73 15.00 -3.20 -14.59
N LEU A 74 13.87 -3.33 -13.88
CA LEU A 74 13.65 -4.41 -12.90
C LEU A 74 13.06 -5.63 -13.58
N ASN A 75 13.30 -6.80 -13.00
CA ASN A 75 12.78 -8.08 -13.47
C ASN A 75 12.39 -8.98 -12.29
N SER A 76 11.91 -10.19 -12.58
CA SER A 76 11.45 -11.13 -11.55
C SER A 76 12.53 -11.56 -10.55
N SER A 77 13.81 -11.39 -10.90
CA SER A 77 14.93 -11.69 -10.01
C SER A 77 15.39 -10.46 -9.19
N SER A 78 14.86 -9.27 -9.49
CA SER A 78 15.13 -8.07 -8.70
C SER A 78 14.47 -8.18 -7.34
N PRO A 79 15.15 -7.79 -6.25
CA PRO A 79 14.61 -7.89 -4.90
C PRO A 79 13.39 -6.96 -4.75
N LEU A 80 12.35 -7.40 -4.05
CA LEU A 80 11.12 -6.63 -3.84
C LEU A 80 11.34 -5.20 -3.33
N PRO A 81 12.28 -4.93 -2.38
CA PRO A 81 12.60 -3.56 -1.97
C PRO A 81 12.94 -2.62 -3.13
N ALA A 82 13.63 -3.08 -4.18
CA ALA A 82 13.98 -2.24 -5.34
C ALA A 82 12.73 -1.79 -6.13
N TRP A 83 11.68 -2.62 -6.14
CA TRP A 83 10.38 -2.24 -6.70
C TRP A 83 9.65 -1.23 -5.79
N PHE A 84 9.67 -1.48 -4.49
CA PHE A 84 8.95 -0.66 -3.51
C PHE A 84 9.50 0.75 -3.38
N GLU A 85 10.80 0.94 -3.64
CA GLU A 85 11.46 2.25 -3.73
C GLU A 85 10.92 3.14 -4.86
N LYS A 86 10.27 2.56 -5.88
CA LYS A 86 9.67 3.31 -7.00
C LYS A 86 8.22 3.71 -6.76
N ILE A 87 7.64 3.30 -5.64
CA ILE A 87 6.28 3.66 -5.28
C ILE A 87 6.30 5.02 -4.58
N LYS A 88 5.46 5.93 -5.06
CA LYS A 88 5.15 7.20 -4.39
C LYS A 88 3.95 7.01 -3.48
N TYR A 89 3.99 7.59 -2.28
CA TYR A 89 2.93 7.45 -1.29
C TYR A 89 2.43 8.81 -0.84
N ALA A 90 1.13 8.90 -0.56
CA ALA A 90 0.51 10.06 0.08
C ALA A 90 -0.55 9.61 1.08
N HIS A 91 -0.73 10.45 2.09
CA HIS A 91 -1.74 10.25 3.12
C HIS A 91 -2.39 11.59 3.44
N TYR A 92 -3.67 11.74 3.14
CA TYR A 92 -4.44 12.96 3.34
C TYR A 92 -5.44 12.81 4.48
N ARG A 93 -5.51 13.82 5.34
CA ARG A 93 -6.43 13.88 6.48
C ARG A 93 -7.24 15.19 6.44
N PRO A 94 -8.58 15.13 6.36
CA PRO A 94 -9.43 16.30 6.45
C PRO A 94 -9.41 16.86 7.88
N VAL A 95 -9.08 18.14 8.01
CA VAL A 95 -8.99 18.85 9.30
C VAL A 95 -10.31 18.84 10.07
N GLU A 96 -11.44 18.85 9.36
CA GLU A 96 -12.79 18.83 9.91
C GLU A 96 -13.07 17.56 10.73
N TYR A 97 -12.36 16.47 10.44
CA TYR A 97 -12.52 15.18 11.11
C TYR A 97 -11.32 14.78 11.97
N ALA A 98 -10.42 15.73 12.29
CA ALA A 98 -9.19 15.48 13.05
C ALA A 98 -9.40 14.74 14.38
N ARG A 99 -10.55 14.93 15.01
CA ARG A 99 -10.92 14.36 16.32
C ARG A 99 -11.64 13.02 16.23
N LEU A 100 -12.03 12.59 15.03
CA LEU A 100 -12.68 11.31 14.81
C LEU A 100 -11.62 10.21 14.69
N ARG A 101 -11.75 9.17 15.50
CA ARG A 101 -10.83 8.02 15.48
C ARG A 101 -11.59 6.76 15.83
N ASN A 102 -11.40 5.72 15.01
CA ASN A 102 -11.97 4.40 15.22
C ASN A 102 -11.26 3.71 16.40
N LYS A 103 -12.04 3.18 17.35
CA LYS A 103 -11.57 2.54 18.58
C LYS A 103 -12.41 1.32 18.97
N THR A 104 -13.68 1.25 18.56
CA THR A 104 -14.64 0.25 19.05
C THR A 104 -14.56 -1.05 18.27
N PHE A 105 -14.65 -1.00 16.94
CA PHE A 105 -14.69 -2.21 16.11
C PHE A 105 -13.32 -2.57 15.54
N ILE A 106 -12.60 -1.54 15.06
CA ILE A 106 -11.26 -1.65 14.51
C ILE A 106 -10.46 -0.46 15.01
N GLN A 107 -9.33 -0.72 15.67
CA GLN A 107 -8.49 0.35 16.19
C GLN A 107 -7.72 1.01 15.04
N GLY A 108 -8.07 2.24 14.71
CA GLY A 108 -7.34 3.05 13.72
C GLY A 108 -6.04 3.64 14.26
N CYS A 109 -5.08 3.89 13.37
CA CYS A 109 -3.79 4.52 13.69
C CYS A 109 -3.46 5.71 12.75
N PRO A 110 -4.33 6.73 12.66
CA PRO A 110 -4.23 7.82 11.67
C PRO A 110 -2.97 8.70 11.75
N GLU A 111 -2.16 8.52 12.80
CA GLU A 111 -0.93 9.26 13.02
C GLU A 111 0.32 8.45 12.64
N GLN A 112 0.19 7.18 12.24
CA GLN A 112 1.29 6.24 12.05
C GLN A 112 1.53 5.91 10.57
N PHE A 113 1.51 6.91 9.70
CA PHE A 113 1.81 6.72 8.28
C PHE A 113 3.30 6.43 8.04
N ASN A 114 3.63 5.25 7.53
CA ASN A 114 5.01 4.74 7.44
C ASN A 114 5.85 5.38 6.35
N PHE A 115 5.20 5.88 5.30
CA PHE A 115 5.86 6.18 4.02
C PHE A 115 6.11 7.67 3.79
N GLY A 116 5.96 8.51 4.82
CA GLY A 116 6.20 9.96 4.73
C GLY A 116 5.37 10.78 5.71
N PRO A 117 5.15 12.07 5.43
CA PRO A 117 4.30 12.91 6.27
C PRO A 117 2.81 12.65 6.01
N SER A 118 2.00 12.79 7.05
CA SER A 118 0.55 12.93 6.89
C SER A 118 0.21 14.37 6.50
N THR A 119 -0.57 14.54 5.45
CA THR A 119 -0.94 15.85 4.89
C THR A 119 -2.33 16.24 5.38
N TRP A 120 -2.43 17.34 6.13
CA TRP A 120 -3.70 17.93 6.49
C TRP A 120 -4.21 18.85 5.38
N VAL A 121 -5.48 18.69 5.03
CA VAL A 121 -6.19 19.46 4.00
C VAL A 121 -7.62 19.75 4.46
N LYS A 122 -8.31 20.70 3.82
CA LYS A 122 -9.76 20.86 4.06
C LYS A 122 -10.52 19.75 3.34
N LEU A 123 -11.62 19.29 3.90
CA LEU A 123 -12.50 18.32 3.24
C LEU A 123 -12.94 18.81 1.86
N ALA A 124 -13.21 20.11 1.73
CA ALA A 124 -13.57 20.74 0.45
C ALA A 124 -12.49 20.63 -0.64
N ASP A 125 -11.21 20.44 -0.25
CA ASP A 125 -10.09 20.32 -1.17
C ASP A 125 -9.99 18.91 -1.76
N MET A 126 -10.57 17.89 -1.12
CA MET A 126 -10.35 16.48 -1.45
C MET A 126 -10.72 16.13 -2.89
N ARG A 127 -11.86 16.64 -3.39
CA ARG A 127 -12.25 16.43 -4.79
C ARG A 127 -11.20 16.96 -5.76
N ARG A 128 -10.70 18.17 -5.52
CA ARG A 128 -9.67 18.79 -6.38
C ARG A 128 -8.35 18.03 -6.32
N ILE A 129 -7.95 17.57 -5.13
CA ILE A 129 -6.76 16.73 -4.95
C ILE A 129 -6.89 15.43 -5.75
N LEU A 130 -8.02 14.73 -5.62
CA LEU A 130 -8.28 13.51 -6.39
C LEU A 130 -8.25 13.79 -7.90
N CYS A 131 -8.90 14.87 -8.37
CA CYS A 131 -8.82 15.26 -9.78
C CYS A 131 -7.38 15.52 -10.24
N ASN A 132 -6.54 16.19 -9.43
CA ASN A 132 -5.14 16.41 -9.75
C ASN A 132 -4.35 15.08 -9.82
N ILE A 133 -4.57 14.16 -8.87
CA ILE A 133 -3.93 12.84 -8.86
C ILE A 133 -4.25 12.07 -10.14
N PHE A 134 -5.52 12.03 -10.56
CA PHE A 134 -5.90 11.27 -11.75
C PHE A 134 -5.60 11.99 -13.07
N ALA A 135 -5.39 13.32 -13.04
CA ALA A 135 -4.90 14.05 -14.20
C ALA A 135 -3.44 13.66 -14.52
N ASP A 136 -2.56 13.70 -13.51
CA ASP A 136 -1.17 13.28 -13.61
C ASP A 136 -0.69 12.58 -12.31
N PRO A 137 -0.82 11.26 -12.21
CA PRO A 137 -0.45 10.55 -10.99
C PRO A 137 1.06 10.60 -10.70
N THR A 138 1.90 10.91 -11.70
CA THR A 138 3.35 10.98 -11.50
C THR A 138 3.78 12.15 -10.60
N GLN A 139 2.92 13.17 -10.48
CA GLN A 139 3.09 14.38 -9.67
C GLN A 139 2.32 14.30 -8.34
N LEU A 140 2.22 13.09 -7.75
CA LEU A 140 1.47 12.85 -6.51
C LEU A 140 1.86 13.82 -5.36
N ASP A 141 3.14 14.15 -5.24
CA ASP A 141 3.68 15.09 -4.24
C ASP A 141 3.13 16.52 -4.39
N ARG A 142 2.66 16.88 -5.59
CA ARG A 142 2.11 18.20 -5.92
C ARG A 142 0.58 18.21 -6.02
N ALA A 143 -0.09 17.07 -5.83
CA ALA A 143 -1.53 16.97 -6.01
C ALA A 143 -2.35 17.92 -5.11
N ALA A 144 -1.82 18.26 -3.93
CA ALA A 144 -2.43 19.21 -3.00
C ALA A 144 -1.79 20.60 -3.03
N ASP A 145 -0.91 20.90 -3.99
CA ASP A 145 -0.35 22.23 -4.17
C ASP A 145 -1.21 23.07 -5.12
N PHE A 146 -2.07 23.91 -4.55
CA PHE A 146 -3.02 24.73 -5.31
C PHE A 146 -2.44 26.06 -5.80
N SER A 147 -1.17 26.36 -5.47
CA SER A 147 -0.47 27.54 -6.00
C SER A 147 -0.10 27.41 -7.48
N ILE A 148 -0.07 26.16 -7.96
CA ILE A 148 0.18 25.85 -9.36
C ILE A 148 -1.20 25.86 -10.05
N PRO A 149 -1.40 26.68 -11.10
CA PRO A 149 -2.60 26.60 -11.90
C PRO A 149 -2.79 25.16 -12.36
N THR A 150 -3.96 24.58 -12.09
CA THR A 150 -4.33 23.29 -12.69
C THR A 150 -4.13 23.48 -14.19
N THR A 151 -3.27 22.67 -14.80
CA THR A 151 -3.03 22.71 -16.25
C THR A 151 -4.30 22.24 -16.95
N ASN A 152 -5.29 23.12 -17.03
CA ASN A 152 -6.21 23.15 -18.13
C ASN A 152 -5.35 23.61 -19.29
N THR A 153 -4.70 22.67 -19.96
CA THR A 153 -3.86 22.95 -21.12
C THR A 153 -4.76 23.60 -22.16
N THR A 154 -4.74 24.92 -22.23
CA THR A 154 -4.76 25.63 -23.51
C THR A 154 -3.67 24.94 -24.31
N SER A 155 -4.10 24.12 -25.27
CA SER A 155 -3.20 23.35 -26.11
C SER A 155 -2.41 24.35 -26.93
N SER A 156 -1.23 24.73 -26.45
CA SER A 156 -0.23 25.35 -27.30
C SER A 156 0.06 24.32 -28.40
N PRO A 157 -0.18 24.62 -29.69
CA PRO A 157 -0.03 23.64 -30.77
C PRO A 157 1.39 23.06 -30.91
N ASP A 158 2.39 23.68 -30.27
CA ASP A 158 3.81 23.31 -30.32
C ASP A 158 4.35 22.58 -29.08
N GLN A 159 3.54 22.33 -28.04
CA GLN A 159 4.03 21.57 -26.88
C GLN A 159 3.79 20.07 -27.10
N PRO A 160 4.84 19.20 -27.06
CA PRO A 160 4.64 17.77 -27.21
C PRO A 160 3.66 17.32 -26.13
N GLN A 161 2.54 16.73 -26.57
CA GLN A 161 1.58 16.11 -25.67
C GLN A 161 2.35 15.24 -24.67
N THR A 162 2.34 15.60 -23.40
CA THR A 162 2.75 14.69 -22.34
C THR A 162 1.88 13.45 -22.51
N ASP A 163 2.53 12.36 -22.89
CA ASP A 163 1.96 11.09 -23.31
C ASP A 163 0.82 10.67 -22.36
N ARG A 164 -0.43 10.70 -22.83
CA ARG A 164 -1.60 10.37 -22.01
C ARG A 164 -1.55 8.87 -21.70
N ARG A 165 -1.33 8.52 -20.43
CA ARG A 165 -1.16 7.12 -20.03
C ARG A 165 -2.40 6.52 -19.41
N ASN A 166 -2.47 5.20 -19.51
CA ASN A 166 -3.50 4.41 -18.89
C ASN A 166 -3.21 4.25 -17.40
N ILE A 167 -4.21 4.54 -16.58
CA ILE A 167 -4.22 4.29 -15.15
C ILE A 167 -4.82 2.91 -14.90
N ILE A 168 -4.15 2.13 -14.06
CA ILE A 168 -4.66 0.89 -13.50
C ILE A 168 -5.02 1.19 -12.06
N PHE A 169 -6.32 1.25 -11.78
CA PHE A 169 -6.78 1.48 -10.42
C PHE A 169 -6.63 0.19 -9.61
N VAL A 170 -5.97 0.25 -8.46
CA VAL A 170 -5.72 -0.90 -7.58
C VAL A 170 -6.47 -0.70 -6.27
N ALA A 171 -7.08 -1.76 -5.74
CA ALA A 171 -7.72 -1.75 -4.44
C ALA A 171 -7.61 -3.12 -3.76
N HIS A 172 -7.95 -3.18 -2.47
CA HIS A 172 -8.13 -4.42 -1.71
C HIS A 172 -9.59 -4.55 -1.25
N GLY A 173 -10.48 -4.90 -2.19
CA GLY A 173 -11.93 -4.82 -2.00
C GLY A 173 -12.53 -3.49 -2.45
N ALA A 174 -12.50 -3.21 -3.77
CA ALA A 174 -12.80 -1.90 -4.36
C ALA A 174 -14.21 -1.30 -4.06
N GLY A 175 -15.15 -2.12 -3.58
CA GLY A 175 -16.55 -1.70 -3.37
C GLY A 175 -16.73 -0.60 -2.33
N ASN A 176 -15.96 -0.65 -1.24
CA ASN A 176 -16.06 0.36 -0.17
C ASN A 176 -15.41 1.67 -0.60
N ASP A 177 -14.19 1.62 -1.12
CA ASP A 177 -13.44 2.81 -1.55
C ASP A 177 -14.16 3.58 -2.66
N THR A 178 -14.73 2.88 -3.65
CA THR A 178 -15.52 3.53 -4.70
C THR A 178 -16.77 4.23 -4.16
N THR A 179 -17.32 3.77 -3.03
CA THR A 179 -18.45 4.41 -2.35
C THR A 179 -17.98 5.65 -1.59
N TYR A 180 -16.86 5.56 -0.89
CA TYR A 180 -16.27 6.68 -0.16
C TYR A 180 -15.81 7.80 -1.09
N LEU A 181 -15.18 7.47 -2.23
CA LEU A 181 -14.82 8.45 -3.25
C LEU A 181 -16.05 9.19 -3.81
N ARG A 182 -17.18 8.48 -4.00
CA ARG A 182 -18.45 9.12 -4.41
C ARG A 182 -18.99 10.08 -3.36
N HIS A 183 -18.85 9.79 -2.06
CA HIS A 183 -19.18 10.75 -0.99
C HIS A 183 -18.33 12.02 -1.07
N LEU A 184 -17.09 11.91 -1.56
CA LEU A 184 -16.22 13.06 -1.85
C LEU A 184 -16.50 13.70 -3.21
N SER A 185 -17.61 13.35 -3.85
CA SER A 185 -18.00 13.82 -5.19
C SER A 185 -16.96 13.50 -6.26
N PHE A 186 -16.25 12.39 -6.11
CA PHE A 186 -15.28 11.87 -7.06
C PHE A 186 -15.72 10.48 -7.54
N ASP A 187 -16.11 10.38 -8.82
CA ASP A 187 -16.58 9.13 -9.40
C ASP A 187 -15.56 8.60 -10.41
N LEU A 188 -14.95 7.45 -10.08
CA LEU A 188 -13.98 6.76 -10.93
C LEU A 188 -14.56 6.41 -12.31
N SER A 189 -15.86 6.12 -12.41
CA SER A 189 -16.51 5.79 -13.69
C SER A 189 -16.61 6.99 -14.63
N GLN A 190 -16.80 8.19 -14.06
CA GLN A 190 -16.87 9.44 -14.82
C GLN A 190 -15.48 9.87 -15.29
N GLN A 191 -14.42 9.56 -14.55
CA GLN A 191 -13.04 9.83 -14.97
C GLN A 191 -12.58 8.97 -16.16
N ALA A 192 -13.25 7.85 -16.44
CA ALA A 192 -13.02 7.07 -17.65
C ALA A 192 -13.55 7.74 -18.93
N GLN A 193 -14.45 8.73 -18.80
CA GLN A 193 -15.17 9.38 -19.90
C GLN A 193 -14.92 10.90 -19.97
N SER A 194 -14.59 11.53 -18.84
CA SER A 194 -14.47 12.98 -18.69
C SER A 194 -13.06 13.38 -18.32
N THR A 195 -12.15 13.39 -19.30
CA THR A 195 -11.13 14.46 -19.33
C THR A 195 -10.82 14.82 -20.78
N ALA A 196 -11.16 16.06 -21.16
CA ALA A 196 -10.64 16.65 -22.39
C ALA A 196 -9.09 16.71 -22.39
N ALA A 197 -8.42 16.51 -21.24
CA ALA A 197 -6.97 16.67 -21.08
C ALA A 197 -6.20 15.62 -20.23
N GLY A 198 -6.77 14.50 -19.76
CA GLY A 198 -6.14 13.64 -18.71
C GLY A 198 -5.92 12.14 -19.01
N SER A 199 -5.15 11.50 -18.15
CA SER A 199 -4.95 10.04 -18.10
C SER A 199 -6.29 9.30 -17.92
N ARG A 200 -6.43 8.10 -18.49
CA ARG A 200 -7.68 7.32 -18.46
C ARG A 200 -7.55 6.12 -17.54
N ILE A 201 -8.56 5.89 -16.68
CA ILE A 201 -8.67 4.62 -15.94
C ILE A 201 -9.05 3.51 -16.93
N ALA A 202 -8.10 2.64 -17.24
CA ALA A 202 -8.25 1.58 -18.23
C ALA A 202 -8.77 0.27 -17.61
N GLN A 203 -8.38 0.00 -16.36
CA GLN A 203 -8.75 -1.22 -15.65
C GLN A 203 -8.78 -0.97 -14.14
N THR A 204 -9.61 -1.73 -13.43
CA THR A 204 -9.56 -1.88 -11.97
C THR A 204 -9.08 -3.28 -11.62
N LEU A 205 -8.03 -3.36 -10.79
CA LEU A 205 -7.51 -4.58 -10.22
C LEU A 205 -7.85 -4.64 -8.73
N ASP A 206 -8.47 -5.73 -8.32
CA ASP A 206 -8.82 -5.98 -6.93
C ASP A 206 -7.94 -7.10 -6.39
N THR A 207 -7.03 -6.75 -5.47
CA THR A 207 -6.05 -7.68 -4.90
C THR A 207 -6.72 -8.80 -4.12
N GLN A 208 -7.93 -8.62 -3.58
CA GLN A 208 -8.69 -9.73 -2.99
C GLN A 208 -9.05 -10.76 -4.07
N LYS A 209 -9.55 -10.31 -5.23
CA LYS A 209 -9.92 -11.23 -6.32
C LYS A 209 -8.70 -11.91 -6.93
N LEU A 210 -7.61 -11.16 -7.12
CA LEU A 210 -6.33 -11.68 -7.62
C LEU A 210 -5.74 -12.74 -6.69
N SER A 211 -5.86 -12.54 -5.38
CA SER A 211 -5.36 -13.48 -4.37
C SER A 211 -6.26 -14.70 -4.14
N GLY A 212 -7.32 -14.88 -4.94
CA GLY A 212 -8.27 -15.99 -4.78
C GLY A 212 -9.22 -15.85 -3.59
N SER A 213 -9.37 -14.65 -3.02
CA SER A 213 -10.35 -14.36 -1.97
C SER A 213 -11.76 -14.68 -2.45
N THR A 214 -12.57 -15.28 -1.59
CA THR A 214 -13.99 -15.58 -1.87
C THR A 214 -14.86 -15.03 -0.77
N LYS A 215 -16.17 -14.91 -1.02
CA LYS A 215 -17.14 -14.51 0.01
C LYS A 215 -17.12 -15.43 1.25
N LYS A 216 -16.80 -16.71 1.07
CA LYS A 216 -16.72 -17.70 2.15
C LYS A 216 -15.38 -17.67 2.89
N SER A 217 -14.35 -17.14 2.23
CA SER A 217 -12.98 -17.11 2.74
C SER A 217 -12.33 -15.79 2.31
N PRO A 218 -12.73 -14.66 2.91
CA PRO A 218 -12.15 -13.38 2.58
C PRO A 218 -10.69 -13.35 3.05
N LEU A 219 -9.80 -12.98 2.14
CA LEU A 219 -8.39 -12.74 2.45
C LEU A 219 -8.23 -11.27 2.86
N SER A 220 -7.85 -11.01 4.11
CA SER A 220 -7.55 -9.65 4.57
C SER A 220 -6.20 -9.17 4.02
N LEU A 221 -5.99 -7.85 3.98
CA LEU A 221 -4.72 -7.27 3.55
C LEU A 221 -3.56 -7.77 4.42
N HIS A 222 -3.77 -7.85 5.74
CA HIS A 222 -2.79 -8.41 6.67
C HIS A 222 -2.37 -9.84 6.27
N ARG A 223 -3.34 -10.72 5.98
CA ARG A 223 -3.02 -12.10 5.58
C ARG A 223 -2.32 -12.15 4.22
N LEU A 224 -2.81 -11.36 3.26
CA LEU A 224 -2.22 -11.26 1.93
C LEU A 224 -0.73 -10.91 2.02
N CYS A 225 -0.39 -9.86 2.78
CA CYS A 225 0.99 -9.46 2.99
C CYS A 225 1.83 -10.55 3.65
N LEU A 226 1.33 -11.20 4.70
CA LEU A 226 2.06 -12.27 5.40
C LEU A 226 2.31 -13.50 4.50
N CYS A 227 1.32 -13.92 3.71
CA CYS A 227 1.48 -15.00 2.72
C CYS A 227 2.45 -14.64 1.58
N LEU A 228 2.74 -13.35 1.37
CA LEU A 228 3.74 -12.86 0.43
C LEU A 228 5.07 -12.55 1.13
N HIS A 229 5.24 -12.97 2.38
CA HIS A 229 6.42 -12.72 3.22
C HIS A 229 6.74 -11.23 3.38
N LEU A 230 5.72 -10.38 3.34
CA LEU A 230 5.82 -8.96 3.71
C LEU A 230 5.54 -8.80 5.20
N GLU A 231 6.12 -7.77 5.80
CA GLU A 231 5.92 -7.45 7.22
C GLU A 231 5.12 -6.15 7.39
N PRO A 232 3.78 -6.18 7.23
CA PRO A 232 2.98 -4.97 7.35
C PRO A 232 2.96 -4.46 8.79
N LYS A 233 3.02 -3.14 8.93
CA LYS A 233 2.90 -2.42 10.19
C LYS A 233 1.91 -1.28 10.06
N ASN A 234 1.24 -0.92 11.16
CA ASN A 234 0.36 0.24 11.22
C ASN A 234 -0.76 0.18 10.15
N LEU A 235 -1.34 -1.00 9.92
CA LEU A 235 -2.58 -1.14 9.13
C LEU A 235 -3.72 -0.40 9.85
N HIS A 236 -4.77 -0.02 9.12
CA HIS A 236 -5.80 0.94 9.57
C HIS A 236 -5.28 2.38 9.66
N ASN A 237 -4.36 2.67 8.76
CA ASN A 237 -4.00 4.00 8.33
C ASN A 237 -4.07 3.95 6.81
N ALA A 238 -4.98 4.72 6.22
CA ALA A 238 -5.32 4.56 4.80
C ALA A 238 -4.09 4.65 3.88
N GLY A 239 -3.13 5.53 4.20
CA GLY A 239 -1.86 5.65 3.45
C GLY A 239 -1.02 4.37 3.48
N ASN A 240 -0.95 3.71 4.64
CA ASN A 240 -0.28 2.43 4.77
C ASN A 240 -1.02 1.33 4.03
N ASP A 241 -2.35 1.28 4.15
CA ASP A 241 -3.17 0.24 3.53
C ASP A 241 -3.11 0.31 1.99
N ALA A 242 -3.14 1.52 1.41
CA ALA A 242 -2.89 1.72 -0.02
C ALA A 242 -1.47 1.30 -0.42
N GLY A 243 -0.46 1.64 0.39
CA GLY A 243 0.94 1.28 0.15
C GLY A 243 1.16 -0.23 0.15
N TYR A 244 0.72 -0.92 1.21
CA TYR A 244 0.85 -2.38 1.32
C TYR A 244 0.00 -3.12 0.29
N THR A 245 -1.15 -2.57 -0.12
CA THR A 245 -1.95 -3.15 -1.21
C THR A 245 -1.17 -3.16 -2.52
N LEU A 246 -0.53 -2.05 -2.88
CA LEU A 246 0.25 -1.96 -4.12
C LEU A 246 1.54 -2.80 -4.04
N GLN A 247 2.22 -2.80 -2.88
CA GLN A 247 3.38 -3.68 -2.63
C GLN A 247 2.99 -5.17 -2.75
N ALA A 248 1.83 -5.56 -2.21
CA ALA A 248 1.33 -6.93 -2.30
C ALA A 248 0.98 -7.33 -3.73
N LEU A 249 0.42 -6.42 -4.55
CA LEU A 249 0.18 -6.68 -5.97
C LEU A 249 1.48 -7.02 -6.71
N ILE A 250 2.52 -6.21 -6.49
CA ILE A 250 3.84 -6.40 -7.11
C ILE A 250 4.48 -7.69 -6.61
N ALA A 251 4.47 -7.93 -5.29
CA ALA A 251 5.01 -9.13 -4.69
C ALA A 251 4.32 -10.40 -5.23
N LEU A 252 3.00 -10.37 -5.38
CA LEU A 252 2.24 -11.47 -5.98
C LEU A 252 2.66 -11.71 -7.44
N ALA A 253 2.77 -10.65 -8.25
CA ALA A 253 3.15 -10.77 -9.65
C ALA A 253 4.57 -11.30 -9.83
N VAL A 254 5.54 -10.80 -9.04
CA VAL A 254 6.93 -11.26 -9.03
C VAL A 254 7.02 -12.72 -8.55
N ASN A 255 6.37 -13.04 -7.43
CA ASN A 255 6.36 -14.39 -6.86
C ASN A 255 5.80 -15.42 -7.85
N GLU A 256 4.64 -15.15 -8.45
CA GLU A 256 4.00 -16.07 -9.40
C GLU A 256 4.71 -16.13 -10.76
N THR A 257 5.60 -15.17 -11.05
CA THR A 257 6.53 -15.28 -12.19
C THR A 257 7.64 -16.29 -11.89
N HIS A 258 8.21 -16.22 -10.68
CA HIS A 258 9.33 -17.06 -10.27
C HIS A 258 8.89 -18.49 -9.88
N ASN A 259 7.83 -18.59 -9.09
CA ASN A 259 7.31 -19.82 -8.50
C ASN A 259 5.77 -19.94 -8.73
N PRO A 260 5.33 -20.32 -9.94
CA PRO A 260 3.91 -20.43 -10.25
C PRO A 260 3.14 -21.34 -9.28
N GLY A 261 2.03 -20.83 -8.75
CA GLY A 261 1.16 -21.53 -7.81
C GLY A 261 1.66 -21.59 -6.37
N GLU A 262 2.84 -21.04 -6.08
CA GLU A 262 3.38 -21.01 -4.72
C GLU A 262 2.50 -20.18 -3.78
N PHE A 263 2.04 -19.01 -4.21
CA PHE A 263 1.17 -18.19 -3.37
C PHE A 263 -0.13 -18.92 -3.04
N ALA A 264 -0.72 -19.58 -4.05
CA ALA A 264 -1.93 -20.38 -3.84
C ALA A 264 -1.71 -21.55 -2.87
N ARG A 265 -0.51 -22.15 -2.86
CA ARG A 265 -0.12 -23.16 -1.87
C ARG A 265 0.04 -22.56 -0.48
N GLU A 266 0.70 -21.42 -0.36
CA GLU A 266 0.90 -20.72 0.92
C GLU A 266 -0.44 -20.32 1.57
N VAL A 267 -1.39 -19.82 0.78
CA VAL A 267 -2.74 -19.47 1.26
C VAL A 267 -3.52 -20.69 1.75
N ARG A 268 -3.28 -21.89 1.21
CA ARG A 268 -3.98 -23.13 1.62
C ARG A 268 -3.30 -23.87 2.77
N GLU A 269 -1.98 -23.95 2.73
CA GLU A 269 -1.20 -24.91 3.51
C GLU A 269 -0.13 -24.24 4.39
N GLY A 270 0.25 -23.01 4.06
CA GLY A 270 1.30 -22.24 4.70
C GLY A 270 1.04 -21.84 6.15
N GLU A 271 2.01 -21.13 6.73
CA GLU A 271 1.97 -20.68 8.13
C GLU A 271 0.76 -19.76 8.34
N PHE A 272 0.50 -18.90 7.37
CA PHE A 272 -0.59 -17.92 7.37
C PHE A 272 -1.77 -18.36 6.49
N ALA A 273 -1.98 -19.68 6.34
CA ALA A 273 -3.09 -20.22 5.56
C ALA A 273 -4.47 -19.83 6.10
N VAL A 274 -5.46 -19.74 5.20
CA VAL A 274 -6.87 -19.47 5.54
C VAL A 274 -7.35 -20.44 6.63
N GLY A 275 -8.05 -19.92 7.63
CA GLY A 275 -8.52 -20.69 8.80
C GLY A 275 -7.51 -20.78 9.95
N ARG A 276 -6.23 -20.49 9.72
CA ARG A 276 -5.24 -20.39 10.81
C ARG A 276 -5.28 -19.03 11.51
N ARG A 277 -4.96 -19.00 12.80
CA ARG A 277 -4.83 -17.77 13.59
C ARG A 277 -3.62 -16.97 13.10
N LEU A 278 -3.81 -15.69 12.83
CA LEU A 278 -2.72 -14.78 12.47
C LEU A 278 -2.02 -14.20 13.71
N PRO A 279 -0.73 -13.82 13.59
CA PRO A 279 -0.15 -12.89 14.56
C PRO A 279 -0.96 -11.59 14.60
N PRO A 280 -0.90 -10.83 15.70
CA PRO A 280 -1.54 -9.51 15.75
C PRO A 280 -0.86 -8.55 14.76
N VAL A 281 -1.62 -7.60 14.24
CA VAL A 281 -1.05 -6.48 13.46
C VAL A 281 -0.06 -5.73 14.36
N ARG A 282 1.12 -5.44 13.83
CA ARG A 282 2.15 -4.70 14.54
C ARG A 282 1.86 -3.20 14.47
N PHE A 283 1.89 -2.52 15.62
CA PHE A 283 1.70 -1.07 15.73
C PHE A 283 2.88 -0.40 16.42
N GLU A 284 3.35 0.72 15.88
CA GLU A 284 4.43 1.53 16.47
C GLU A 284 3.84 2.63 17.35
N LYS A 285 3.46 2.25 18.58
CA LYS A 285 2.65 3.09 19.49
C LYS A 285 3.25 4.45 19.84
N GLU A 286 4.58 4.56 19.86
CA GLU A 286 5.29 5.76 20.31
C GLU A 286 5.71 6.67 19.15
N TRP A 287 5.59 6.20 17.91
CA TRP A 287 5.99 6.96 16.75
C TRP A 287 4.78 7.60 16.07
N LYS A 288 4.99 8.82 15.57
CA LYS A 288 4.02 9.53 14.73
C LYS A 288 4.71 10.04 13.48
N ALA A 289 4.02 9.93 12.36
CA ALA A 289 4.44 10.52 11.11
C ALA A 289 4.57 12.05 11.24
N PRO A 290 5.54 12.68 10.56
CA PRO A 290 5.56 14.12 10.42
C PRO A 290 4.27 14.65 9.79
N VAL A 291 3.98 15.93 10.01
CA VAL A 291 2.75 16.57 9.54
C VAL A 291 3.09 17.72 8.59
N VAL A 292 2.37 17.80 7.47
CA VAL A 292 2.41 18.92 6.54
C VAL A 292 0.99 19.45 6.27
N TRP A 293 0.89 20.71 5.87
CA TRP A 293 -0.38 21.38 5.56
C TRP A 293 -0.42 21.75 4.08
N ALA A 294 -1.51 21.42 3.39
CA ALA A 294 -1.64 21.63 1.96
C ALA A 294 -3.05 22.09 1.55
N GLY A 295 -3.24 22.34 0.26
CA GLY A 295 -4.46 22.92 -0.28
C GLY A 295 -4.78 24.25 0.38
N SER A 296 -6.05 24.45 0.69
CA SER A 296 -6.58 25.65 1.32
C SER A 296 -6.25 25.78 2.81
N THR A 297 -5.51 24.82 3.40
CA THR A 297 -4.99 24.93 4.78
C THR A 297 -3.61 25.60 4.85
N ARG A 298 -2.89 25.69 3.72
CA ARG A 298 -1.53 26.23 3.66
C ARG A 298 -1.44 27.70 4.09
N GLU A 299 -2.48 28.49 3.83
CA GLU A 299 -2.57 29.92 4.21
C GLU A 299 -3.00 30.13 5.68
N GLY A 300 -3.46 29.09 6.37
CA GLY A 300 -3.96 29.17 7.75
C GLY A 300 -2.95 28.70 8.82
N GLY A 301 -1.74 28.29 8.43
CA GLY A 301 -0.72 27.78 9.34
C GLY A 301 -0.02 28.90 10.10
N ILE A 302 -0.27 29.02 11.41
CA ILE A 302 0.62 29.73 12.33
C ILE A 302 2.01 29.06 12.22
N GLY A 303 2.98 29.82 11.71
CA GLY A 303 4.43 29.61 11.79
C GLY A 303 4.94 28.17 11.92
N GLY A 304 5.16 27.48 10.80
CA GLY A 304 5.87 26.21 10.74
C GLY A 304 6.93 26.25 9.63
N THR A 305 8.19 26.14 10.04
CA THR A 305 9.44 26.29 9.28
C THR A 305 9.40 25.72 7.86
N THR A 306 9.67 26.58 6.88
CA THR A 306 10.00 26.20 5.50
C THR A 306 11.30 25.39 5.49
N VAL A 307 11.24 24.13 5.04
CA VAL A 307 12.44 23.34 4.72
C VAL A 307 12.99 23.85 3.37
N PRO A 308 14.28 24.21 3.23
CA PRO A 308 14.82 24.68 1.96
C PRO A 308 14.90 23.53 0.94
N ARG A 309 14.44 23.81 -0.29
CA ARG A 309 14.70 22.98 -1.47
C ARG A 309 16.21 23.00 -1.77
N GLY A 310 16.87 21.85 -1.69
CA GLY A 310 18.24 21.67 -2.18
C GLY A 310 18.28 21.68 -3.71
N GLY A 311 18.69 22.81 -4.28
CA GLY A 311 18.99 22.97 -5.70
C GLY A 311 20.47 22.76 -5.99
N VAL A 312 20.73 21.95 -7.02
CA VAL A 312 22.02 21.63 -7.62
C VAL A 312 22.79 22.91 -8.01
N GLY A 313 24.08 22.93 -7.70
CA GLY A 313 24.94 24.11 -7.77
C GLY A 313 25.29 24.61 -9.18
N ARG A 314 25.76 25.86 -9.20
CA ARG A 314 26.69 26.41 -10.20
C ARG A 314 27.69 27.34 -9.52
N VAL A 315 28.84 27.45 -10.18
CA VAL A 315 30.17 27.87 -9.74
C VAL A 315 30.45 29.36 -10.02
N GLY A 316 31.35 29.96 -9.23
CA GLY A 316 32.09 31.23 -9.48
C GLY A 316 31.49 32.44 -8.75
N ASP A 317 32.22 33.37 -8.12
CA ASP A 317 33.65 33.71 -8.07
C ASP A 317 33.89 34.70 -6.89
N GLU A 318 35.16 34.95 -6.58
CA GLU A 318 35.86 35.62 -5.46
C GLU A 318 35.36 36.94 -4.82
N GLY A 319 35.82 37.20 -3.57
CA GLY A 319 35.89 38.55 -2.95
C GLY A 319 36.10 38.55 -1.43
N GLY A 320 37.30 38.88 -0.95
CA GLY A 320 37.78 38.70 0.44
C GLY A 320 37.24 39.65 1.54
N GLY A 321 37.61 39.35 2.79
CA GLY A 321 37.41 40.23 3.96
C GLY A 321 37.58 39.54 5.31
N GLU A 322 38.71 39.79 5.99
CA GLU A 322 39.13 39.22 7.28
C GLU A 322 38.25 39.63 8.48
N GLY A 323 38.20 38.76 9.50
CA GLY A 323 37.63 39.07 10.82
C GLY A 323 37.76 37.91 11.81
N SER A 324 38.88 37.86 12.52
CA SER A 324 39.27 36.82 13.50
C SER A 324 38.58 36.98 14.86
N VAL A 325 37.87 35.96 15.34
CA VAL A 325 37.65 35.68 16.78
C VAL A 325 37.52 34.16 17.01
N LYS A 326 38.42 33.57 17.81
CA LYS A 326 38.31 32.26 18.51
C LYS A 326 37.98 32.54 19.99
N PRO A 327 37.35 31.65 20.80
CA PRO A 327 37.64 30.20 20.98
C PRO A 327 36.32 29.36 21.15
N THR A 328 36.21 28.05 21.35
CA THR A 328 36.87 27.03 22.18
C THR A 328 36.45 25.66 21.65
N MET A 329 37.36 24.67 21.64
CA MET A 329 37.07 23.29 21.25
C MET A 329 36.33 22.52 22.35
N MET A 330 35.21 21.88 22.01
CA MET A 330 34.78 20.64 22.63
C MET A 330 34.43 19.64 21.53
N THR A 331 35.21 18.57 21.48
CA THR A 331 35.04 17.45 20.56
C THR A 331 33.89 16.56 21.03
N THR A 332 32.76 16.58 20.33
CA THR A 332 31.79 15.48 20.33
C THR A 332 31.50 15.10 18.87
N LYS A 333 31.78 13.85 18.53
CA LYS A 333 31.54 13.28 17.20
C LYS A 333 30.03 13.34 16.89
N PRO A 334 29.61 13.76 15.69
CA PRO A 334 28.22 13.59 15.29
C PRO A 334 27.99 12.11 14.97
N GLU A 335 27.02 11.52 15.65
CA GLU A 335 26.52 10.19 15.37
C GLU A 335 25.81 10.22 14.01
N MET A 336 26.31 9.40 13.09
CA MET A 336 25.88 9.32 11.71
C MET A 336 24.44 8.80 11.66
N SER A 337 23.50 9.67 11.28
CA SER A 337 22.11 9.34 10.94
C SER A 337 22.10 8.20 9.93
N GLN A 338 21.69 7.00 10.36
CA GLN A 338 21.55 5.85 9.48
C GLN A 338 20.19 5.88 8.79
N ASN A 339 20.23 5.74 7.46
CA ASN A 339 19.08 5.68 6.57
C ASN A 339 18.18 4.47 6.92
N PRO A 340 16.83 4.59 6.96
CA PRO A 340 15.90 3.51 7.25
C PRO A 340 16.13 2.21 6.46
N ALA A 341 16.63 2.28 5.22
CA ALA A 341 16.98 1.12 4.41
C ALA A 341 18.10 0.26 5.04
N GLN A 342 19.10 0.88 5.68
CA GLN A 342 20.19 0.17 6.36
C GLN A 342 19.73 -0.51 7.65
N ARG A 343 18.66 -0.01 8.28
CA ARG A 343 18.06 -0.63 9.47
C ARG A 343 17.33 -1.92 9.11
N GLN A 344 16.77 -1.99 7.90
CA GLN A 344 16.11 -3.19 7.38
C GLN A 344 17.16 -4.28 7.07
N GLU A 345 18.25 -3.94 6.39
CA GLU A 345 19.36 -4.84 6.04
C GLU A 345 20.02 -5.50 7.26
N ARG A 346 20.26 -4.74 8.35
CA ARG A 346 20.80 -5.29 9.61
C ARG A 346 19.83 -6.25 10.32
N GLY A 347 18.52 -6.11 10.08
CA GLY A 347 17.51 -7.06 10.57
C GLY A 347 17.63 -8.42 9.87
N TRP A 348 17.88 -8.40 8.56
CA TRP A 348 18.08 -9.62 7.75
C TRP A 348 19.34 -10.39 8.14
N GLU A 349 20.47 -9.71 8.38
CA GLU A 349 21.73 -10.38 8.77
C GLU A 349 21.67 -11.01 10.17
N ARG A 350 20.96 -10.38 11.12
CA ARG A 350 20.85 -10.88 12.49
C ARG A 350 20.01 -12.16 12.56
N ALA A 351 18.90 -12.21 11.83
CA ALA A 351 18.04 -13.40 11.75
C ALA A 351 18.76 -14.62 11.16
N ARG A 352 19.72 -14.40 10.24
CA ARG A 352 20.48 -15.47 9.58
C ARG A 352 21.54 -16.11 10.48
N ARG A 353 22.05 -15.37 11.48
CA ARG A 353 23.03 -15.88 12.47
C ARG A 353 22.38 -16.66 13.61
N GLU A 354 21.13 -16.35 13.96
CA GLU A 354 20.41 -17.03 15.05
C GLU A 354 19.85 -18.41 14.62
N THR A 355 19.81 -18.72 13.33
CA THR A 355 19.34 -20.02 12.80
C THR A 355 20.42 -21.10 12.67
N SER A 356 21.67 -20.85 13.08
CA SER A 356 22.79 -21.79 12.89
C SER A 356 23.35 -22.43 14.17
N SER A 357 22.55 -22.59 15.23
CA SER A 357 22.95 -23.40 16.39
C SER A 357 21.92 -24.48 16.68
N ALA A 358 22.23 -25.71 16.27
CA ALA A 358 21.47 -26.90 16.63
C ALA A 358 21.71 -27.26 18.12
N PRO A 359 20.68 -27.60 18.91
CA PRO A 359 20.89 -28.19 20.23
C PRO A 359 21.00 -29.72 20.14
N ALA A 360 21.91 -30.27 20.96
CA ALA A 360 22.18 -31.70 21.14
C ALA A 360 21.02 -32.45 21.86
N PRO A 361 20.91 -33.79 21.73
CA PRO A 361 19.74 -34.52 22.20
C PRO A 361 19.81 -34.80 23.71
N ILE A 362 18.68 -34.62 24.40
CA ILE A 362 18.50 -35.04 25.79
C ILE A 362 17.51 -36.21 25.83
N VAL A 363 17.95 -37.30 26.44
CA VAL A 363 17.24 -38.54 26.74
C VAL A 363 16.16 -38.29 27.78
N ALA A 364 14.93 -38.78 27.56
CA ALA A 364 13.85 -38.71 28.55
C ALA A 364 13.49 -40.11 29.06
N GLU A 365 13.69 -40.31 30.37
CA GLU A 365 13.21 -41.46 31.14
C GLU A 365 11.70 -41.39 31.39
N ASN A 366 11.07 -42.56 31.36
CA ASN A 366 9.70 -42.79 31.80
C ASN A 366 9.57 -42.67 33.33
N ARG A 367 8.51 -42.02 33.83
CA ARG A 367 7.75 -42.49 34.99
C ARG A 367 6.35 -41.86 35.11
N ALA A 368 5.46 -42.67 35.63
CA ALA A 368 4.01 -42.55 35.60
C ALA A 368 3.41 -41.73 36.76
N GLY A 369 2.12 -41.37 36.61
CA GLY A 369 1.17 -41.29 37.72
C GLY A 369 0.22 -40.08 37.71
N GLY A 370 -1.09 -40.35 37.82
CA GLY A 370 -2.02 -39.45 38.53
C GLY A 370 -3.18 -38.85 37.73
N THR A 371 -4.32 -39.53 37.80
CA THR A 371 -5.65 -39.11 37.31
C THR A 371 -6.29 -37.95 38.09
N SER A 372 -7.10 -37.11 37.42
CA SER A 372 -8.45 -36.79 37.91
C SER A 372 -9.37 -36.18 36.85
N LYS A 373 -10.61 -36.69 36.81
CA LYS A 373 -11.72 -36.36 35.91
C LYS A 373 -12.41 -35.06 36.33
N ARG A 374 -12.98 -34.31 35.37
CA ARG A 374 -14.27 -33.63 35.55
C ARG A 374 -15.09 -33.61 34.25
N LYS A 375 -16.24 -34.29 34.33
CA LYS A 375 -17.26 -34.55 33.31
C LYS A 375 -18.32 -33.44 33.41
N ARG A 376 -18.78 -32.87 32.29
CA ARG A 376 -20.07 -32.15 32.25
C ARG A 376 -21.04 -32.87 31.31
N LYS A 377 -22.25 -32.97 31.83
CA LYS A 377 -23.35 -33.89 31.53
C LYS A 377 -24.21 -33.29 30.40
N ARG A 378 -24.61 -34.15 29.46
CA ARG A 378 -25.61 -33.90 28.41
C ARG A 378 -26.79 -34.82 28.77
N GLU A 379 -27.96 -34.26 28.99
CA GLU A 379 -29.22 -34.99 29.08
C GLU A 379 -30.27 -34.18 28.33
N GLY A 380 -30.93 -34.84 27.37
CA GLY A 380 -32.20 -34.42 26.80
C GLY A 380 -33.32 -35.35 27.28
N LEU A 381 -34.44 -35.31 26.55
CA LEU A 381 -35.74 -36.01 26.73
C LEU A 381 -36.76 -35.10 27.45
N ARG A 382 -38.03 -34.99 27.04
CA ARG A 382 -38.88 -35.88 26.22
C ARG A 382 -40.15 -35.13 25.75
N ASP A 383 -40.87 -35.79 24.85
CA ASP A 383 -42.16 -35.49 24.23
C ASP A 383 -43.32 -35.28 25.22
N ASP A 384 -44.34 -34.50 24.80
CA ASP A 384 -45.73 -34.96 24.55
C ASP A 384 -46.75 -33.82 24.64
N ALA A 385 -47.80 -33.95 23.81
CA ALA A 385 -49.20 -33.58 24.01
C ALA A 385 -49.85 -32.68 22.94
N GLU A 386 -50.88 -33.28 22.34
CA GLU A 386 -51.92 -32.76 21.46
C GLU A 386 -52.90 -31.79 22.16
N ASP A 387 -53.78 -31.24 21.33
CA ASP A 387 -55.13 -30.70 21.57
C ASP A 387 -55.30 -29.28 22.16
N GLY A 388 -56.08 -28.48 21.40
CA GLY A 388 -56.58 -27.15 21.78
C GLY A 388 -56.71 -26.19 20.60
#